data_AF-A0A5B7BXY8-F1
#
_entry.id   AF-A0A5B7BXY8-F1
#
_cell.length_a   1.000
_cell.length_b   1.000
_cell.length_c   1.000
_cell.angle_alpha   90.00
_cell.angle_beta   90.00
_cell.angle_gamma   90.00
#
_symmetry.space_group_name_H-M   'P 1'
#
loop_
_entity.id
_entity.type
_entity.pdbx_description
1 polymer ?
#
loop_
_entity_poly.entity_id
_entity_poly.type
_entity_poly.pdbx_seq_one_letter_code
_entity_poly.pdbx_strand_id
1 'polypeptide(L)'
;REYMRDSVPFVGMVMVVLAQVTNMMVTKLAISRGMNSLVLAVYATALSSLILLPYALFFHCTVGRSEHPPLSFSILCRIFLIALTGTLGLLTGYAGLQYSSATLGTAMLNLIPAFTFILAIIFRFHSLLLCLIIKLIRIREENLLV
;
A
#
# COMPACT_ATOMS: atom_id res chain seq x y z
N ARG A 1 -14.90 26.18 -4.30
CA ARG A 1 -14.38 24.98 -5.01
C ARG A 1 -13.08 24.46 -4.39
N GLU A 2 -12.27 25.30 -3.76
CA GLU A 2 -11.05 24.90 -3.03
C GLU A 2 -11.32 24.08 -1.76
N TYR A 3 -12.36 24.42 -0.98
CA TYR A 3 -12.71 23.69 0.25
C TYR A 3 -13.01 22.18 0.06
N MET A 4 -13.58 21.82 -1.11
CA MET A 4 -13.80 20.41 -1.46
C MET A 4 -12.48 19.68 -1.76
N ARG A 5 -11.48 20.35 -2.35
CA ARG A 5 -10.19 19.74 -2.71
C ARG A 5 -9.34 19.41 -1.48
N ASP A 6 -9.38 20.26 -0.45
CA ASP A 6 -8.65 20.01 0.80
C ASP A 6 -9.26 18.87 1.63
N SER A 7 -10.57 18.59 1.46
CA SER A 7 -11.26 17.51 2.15
C SER A 7 -11.10 16.13 1.48
N VAL A 8 -10.80 16.07 0.17
CA VAL A 8 -10.57 14.81 -0.55
C VAL A 8 -9.50 13.92 0.10
N PRO A 9 -8.29 14.41 0.44
CA PRO A 9 -7.27 13.55 1.06
C PRO A 9 -7.70 13.05 2.45
N PHE A 10 -8.46 13.84 3.21
CA PHE A 10 -8.99 13.43 4.51
C PHE A 10 -10.03 12.31 4.37
N VAL A 11 -11.02 12.49 3.50
CA VAL A 11 -12.04 11.46 3.21
C VAL A 11 -11.38 10.21 2.64
N GLY A 12 -10.39 10.35 1.75
CA GLY A 12 -9.62 9.24 1.22
C GLY A 12 -8.89 8.46 2.32
N MET A 13 -8.22 9.15 3.25
CA MET A 13 -7.55 8.52 4.40
C MET A 13 -8.55 7.74 5.27
N VAL A 14 -9.70 8.32 5.58
CA VAL A 14 -10.76 7.66 6.36
C VAL A 14 -11.25 6.39 5.66
N MET A 15 -11.51 6.47 4.35
CA MET A 15 -11.94 5.30 3.57
C MET A 15 -10.88 4.19 3.55
N VAL A 16 -9.60 4.54 3.40
CA VAL A 16 -8.49 3.58 3.45
C VAL A 16 -8.37 2.92 4.83
N VAL A 17 -8.48 3.69 5.90
CA VAL A 17 -8.44 3.16 7.28
C VAL A 17 -9.62 2.21 7.53
N LEU A 18 -10.83 2.59 7.10
CA LEU A 18 -12.00 1.72 7.21
C LEU A 18 -11.85 0.42 6.41
N ALA A 19 -11.32 0.50 5.19
CA ALA A 19 -11.04 -0.68 4.37
C ALA A 19 -9.99 -1.59 5.04
N GLN A 20 -8.93 -1.01 5.60
CA GLN A 20 -7.87 -1.75 6.30
C GLN A 20 -8.41 -2.48 7.54
N VAL A 21 -9.21 -1.79 8.37
CA VAL A 21 -9.83 -2.37 9.57
C VAL A 21 -10.80 -3.48 9.20
N THR A 22 -11.63 -3.27 8.17
CA THR A 22 -12.58 -4.28 7.68
C THR A 22 -11.84 -5.51 7.19
N ASN A 23 -10.75 -5.35 6.44
CA ASN A 23 -9.93 -6.46 5.98
C ASN A 23 -9.36 -7.28 7.15
N MET A 24 -8.79 -6.62 8.18
CA MET A 24 -8.31 -7.30 9.38
C MET A 24 -9.42 -8.08 10.10
N MET A 25 -10.63 -7.51 10.19
CA MET A 25 -11.78 -8.14 10.83
C MET A 25 -12.25 -9.38 10.04
N VAL A 26 -12.38 -9.28 8.72
CA VAL A 26 -12.75 -10.39 7.84
C VAL A 26 -11.72 -11.51 7.91
N THR A 27 -10.42 -11.18 7.88
CA THR A 27 -9.35 -12.19 8.04
C THR A 27 -9.42 -12.88 9.40
N LYS A 28 -9.61 -12.14 10.50
CA LYS A 28 -9.78 -12.74 11.83
C LYS A 28 -11.00 -13.68 11.90
N LEU A 29 -12.13 -13.25 11.33
CA LEU A 29 -13.34 -14.08 11.27
C LEU A 29 -13.12 -15.35 10.45
N ALA A 30 -12.45 -15.26 9.30
CA ALA A 30 -12.13 -16.41 8.47
C ALA A 30 -11.20 -17.42 9.18
N ILE A 31 -10.16 -16.92 9.86
CA ILE A 31 -9.24 -17.78 10.63
C ILE A 31 -9.99 -18.47 11.79
N SER A 32 -10.88 -17.75 12.48
CA SER A 32 -11.68 -18.32 13.58
C SER A 32 -12.59 -19.48 13.14
N ARG A 33 -12.92 -19.55 11.84
CA ARG A 33 -13.68 -20.65 11.24
C ARG A 33 -12.78 -21.78 10.69
N GLY A 34 -11.49 -21.80 11.05
CA GLY A 34 -10.54 -22.84 10.64
C GLY A 34 -9.95 -22.66 9.24
N MET A 35 -10.14 -21.50 8.61
CA MET A 35 -9.65 -21.24 7.26
C MET A 35 -8.18 -20.79 7.27
N ASN A 36 -7.36 -21.35 6.38
CA ASN A 36 -5.95 -20.99 6.30
C ASN A 36 -5.78 -19.54 5.77
N SER A 37 -5.18 -18.67 6.59
CA SER A 37 -5.01 -17.23 6.30
C SER A 37 -4.26 -16.97 5.00
N LEU A 38 -3.29 -17.83 4.66
CA LEU A 38 -2.49 -17.72 3.45
C LEU A 38 -3.31 -17.92 2.18
N VAL A 39 -4.14 -18.97 2.19
CA VAL A 39 -4.99 -19.32 1.04
C VAL A 39 -6.00 -18.20 0.79
N LEU A 40 -6.62 -17.68 1.86
CA LEU A 40 -7.54 -16.56 1.77
C LEU A 40 -6.89 -15.31 1.14
N ALA A 41 -5.68 -14.96 1.58
CA ALA A 41 -4.98 -13.78 1.07
C ALA A 41 -4.62 -13.92 -0.42
N VAL A 42 -4.19 -15.11 -0.86
CA VAL A 42 -3.89 -15.39 -2.27
C VAL A 42 -5.16 -15.30 -3.12
N TYR A 43 -6.26 -15.91 -2.69
CA TYR A 43 -7.54 -15.83 -3.39
C TYR A 43 -8.06 -14.39 -3.50
N ALA A 44 -8.00 -13.62 -2.41
CA ALA A 44 -8.42 -12.22 -2.41
C ALA A 44 -7.58 -11.36 -3.37
N THR A 45 -6.27 -11.59 -3.40
CA THR A 45 -5.35 -10.85 -4.29
C THR A 45 -5.57 -11.23 -5.76
N ALA A 46 -5.81 -12.52 -6.05
CA ALA A 46 -6.15 -12.98 -7.39
C ALA A 46 -7.49 -12.39 -7.88
N LEU A 47 -8.52 -12.39 -7.02
CA LEU A 47 -9.81 -11.80 -7.33
C LEU A 47 -9.71 -10.28 -7.54
N SER A 48 -8.94 -9.59 -6.72
CA SER A 48 -8.70 -8.14 -6.84
C SER A 48 -8.03 -7.80 -8.17
N SER A 49 -7.01 -8.57 -8.57
CA SER A 49 -6.36 -8.42 -9.88
C SER A 49 -7.34 -8.64 -11.03
N LEU A 50 -8.19 -9.67 -10.91
CA LEU A 50 -9.21 -9.99 -11.92
C LEU A 50 -10.25 -8.88 -12.08
N ILE A 51 -10.64 -8.21 -10.98
CA ILE A 51 -11.60 -7.09 -11.00
C ILE A 51 -10.92 -5.78 -11.46
N LEU A 52 -9.66 -5.57 -11.09
CA LEU A 52 -8.92 -4.37 -11.46
C LEU A 52 -8.58 -4.36 -12.97
N LEU A 53 -8.35 -5.52 -13.57
CA LEU A 53 -8.07 -5.65 -15.01
C LEU A 53 -9.17 -5.04 -15.91
N PRO A 54 -10.47 -5.40 -15.81
CA PRO A 54 -11.53 -4.78 -16.60
C PRO A 54 -11.77 -3.33 -16.20
N TYR A 55 -11.59 -2.94 -14.93
CA TYR A 55 -11.68 -1.53 -14.52
C TYR A 55 -10.60 -0.69 -15.20
N ALA A 56 -9.36 -1.18 -15.25
CA ALA A 56 -8.25 -0.50 -15.92
C ALA A 56 -8.50 -0.35 -17.43
N LEU A 57 -9.02 -1.40 -18.09
CA LEU A 57 -9.42 -1.34 -19.50
C LEU A 57 -10.59 -0.37 -19.72
N PHE A 58 -11.61 -0.40 -18.86
CA PHE A 58 -12.77 0.48 -18.96
C PHE A 58 -12.39 1.95 -18.75
N PHE A 59 -11.54 2.25 -17.76
CA PHE A 59 -11.05 3.61 -17.52
C PHE A 59 -10.19 4.09 -18.69
N HIS A 60 -9.33 3.24 -19.25
CA HIS A 60 -8.53 3.56 -20.43
C HIS A 60 -9.40 3.79 -21.68
N CYS A 61 -10.46 3.01 -21.90
CA CYS A 61 -11.39 3.19 -23.02
C CYS A 61 -12.33 4.40 -22.83
N THR A 62 -12.82 4.64 -21.61
CA THR A 62 -13.78 5.71 -21.31
C THR A 62 -13.11 7.07 -21.21
N VAL A 63 -11.89 7.13 -20.67
CA VAL A 63 -11.03 8.34 -20.64
C VAL A 63 -10.21 8.41 -21.94
N GLY A 64 -10.79 8.00 -23.06
CA GLY A 64 -10.16 7.94 -24.38
C GLY A 64 -10.05 9.28 -25.12
N ARG A 65 -9.88 10.42 -24.41
CA ARG A 65 -9.75 11.73 -25.10
C ARG A 65 -8.99 12.83 -24.37
N SER A 66 -8.03 12.52 -23.50
CA SER A 66 -7.10 13.54 -22.98
C SER A 66 -5.76 12.90 -22.60
N GLU A 67 -4.77 12.98 -23.48
CA GLU A 67 -3.32 12.97 -23.15
C GLU A 67 -2.70 11.77 -22.39
N HIS A 68 -3.40 10.67 -22.15
CA HIS A 68 -2.80 9.51 -21.47
C HIS A 68 -1.92 8.68 -22.41
N PRO A 69 -0.67 8.33 -22.03
CA PRO A 69 0.19 7.50 -22.86
C PRO A 69 -0.44 6.11 -23.06
N PRO A 70 -0.42 5.57 -24.29
CA PRO A 70 -1.00 4.25 -24.56
C PRO A 70 -0.35 3.21 -23.65
N LEU A 71 -1.15 2.27 -23.12
CA LEU A 71 -0.68 1.12 -22.34
C LEU A 71 0.30 0.28 -23.19
N SER A 72 1.57 0.67 -23.19
CA SER A 72 2.63 -0.07 -23.85
C SER A 72 2.89 -1.37 -23.09
N PHE A 73 3.24 -2.42 -23.83
CA PHE A 73 3.64 -3.71 -23.26
C PHE A 73 4.75 -3.56 -22.20
N SER A 74 5.63 -2.56 -22.36
CA SER A 74 6.66 -2.25 -21.36
C SER A 74 6.09 -1.81 -20.01
N ILE A 75 5.02 -1.01 -20.01
CA ILE A 75 4.36 -0.52 -18.78
C ILE A 75 3.62 -1.68 -18.10
N LEU A 76 2.92 -2.50 -18.87
CA LEU A 76 2.26 -3.71 -18.35
C LEU A 76 3.27 -4.67 -17.72
N CYS A 77 4.41 -4.89 -18.37
CA CYS A 77 5.48 -5.72 -17.83
C CYS A 77 6.05 -5.15 -16.53
N ARG A 78 6.25 -3.82 -16.43
CA ARG A 78 6.68 -3.17 -15.19
C ARG A 78 5.67 -3.35 -14.06
N ILE A 79 4.38 -3.12 -14.32
CA ILE A 79 3.30 -3.32 -13.33
C ILE A 79 3.27 -4.78 -12.88
N PHE A 80 3.39 -5.72 -13.82
CA PHE A 80 3.45 -7.15 -13.53
C PHE A 80 4.65 -7.51 -12.66
N LEU A 81 5.86 -7.01 -12.96
CA LEU A 81 7.05 -7.26 -12.16
C LEU A 81 6.93 -6.69 -10.75
N ILE A 82 6.35 -5.50 -10.59
CA ILE A 82 6.09 -4.89 -9.27
C ILE A 82 5.09 -5.73 -8.48
N ALA A 83 3.98 -6.14 -9.12
CA ALA A 83 2.96 -6.99 -8.49
C ALA A 83 3.50 -8.38 -8.10
N LEU A 84 4.32 -8.98 -8.97
CA LEU A 84 4.99 -10.26 -8.71
C LEU A 84 5.93 -10.16 -7.52
N THR A 85 6.78 -9.13 -7.49
CA THR A 85 7.72 -8.88 -6.40
C THR A 85 6.98 -8.64 -5.07
N GLY A 86 5.88 -7.88 -5.08
CA GLY A 86 5.05 -7.65 -3.90
C GLY A 86 4.39 -8.93 -3.37
N THR A 87 3.86 -9.76 -4.26
CA THR A 87 3.20 -11.02 -3.90
C THR A 87 4.20 -12.05 -3.36
N LEU A 88 5.38 -12.16 -3.99
CA LEU A 88 6.48 -12.97 -3.49
C LEU A 88 6.95 -12.48 -2.12
N GLY A 89 7.11 -11.17 -1.94
CA GLY A 89 7.47 -10.57 -0.65
C GLY A 89 6.47 -10.87 0.46
N LEU A 90 5.17 -10.86 0.16
CA LEU A 90 4.12 -11.27 1.11
C LEU A 90 4.25 -12.76 1.46
N LEU A 91 4.39 -13.64 0.46
CA LEU A 91 4.48 -15.08 0.68
C LEU A 91 5.74 -15.45 1.49
N THR A 92 6.89 -14.89 1.12
CA THR A 92 8.15 -15.08 1.84
C THR A 92 8.11 -14.43 3.22
N GLY A 93 7.40 -13.31 3.41
CA GLY A 93 7.19 -12.68 4.71
C GLY A 93 6.37 -13.57 5.65
N TYR A 94 5.29 -14.17 5.15
CA TYR A 94 4.49 -15.14 5.93
C TYR A 94 5.27 -16.42 6.24
N ALA A 95 6.01 -16.97 5.26
CA ALA A 95 6.91 -18.09 5.51
C ALA A 95 7.99 -17.70 6.54
N GLY A 96 8.54 -16.50 6.42
CA GLY A 96 9.50 -15.93 7.36
C GLY A 96 8.94 -15.80 8.77
N LEU A 97 7.68 -15.44 8.94
CA LEU A 97 7.00 -15.39 10.24
C LEU A 97 6.77 -16.77 10.87
N GLN A 98 6.71 -17.84 10.07
CA GLN A 98 6.67 -19.21 10.59
C GLN A 98 8.05 -19.65 11.12
N TYR A 99 9.13 -19.13 10.53
CA TYR A 99 10.52 -19.44 10.92
C TYR A 99 11.16 -18.39 11.86
N SER A 100 10.53 -17.24 12.04
CA SER A 100 11.07 -16.08 12.77
C SER A 100 10.10 -15.63 13.87
N SER A 101 10.64 -15.10 14.96
CA SER A 101 9.84 -14.62 16.08
C SER A 101 9.04 -13.37 15.69
N ALA A 102 7.81 -13.25 16.23
CA ALA A 102 6.96 -12.08 16.06
C ALA A 102 7.69 -10.76 16.40
N THR A 103 8.63 -10.79 17.35
CA THR A 103 9.48 -9.65 17.74
C THR A 103 10.35 -9.15 16.58
N LEU A 104 10.94 -10.06 15.80
CA LEU A 104 11.82 -9.72 14.67
C LEU A 104 10.98 -9.13 13.52
N GLY A 105 9.78 -9.68 13.28
CA GLY A 105 8.82 -9.10 12.35
C GLY A 105 8.42 -7.67 12.71
N THR A 106 8.11 -7.40 13.98
CA THR A 106 7.79 -6.04 14.44
C THR A 106 8.98 -5.08 14.36
N ALA A 107 10.20 -5.55 14.63
CA ALA A 107 11.41 -4.73 14.49
C ALA A 107 11.66 -4.33 13.04
N MET A 108 11.48 -5.26 12.09
CA MET A 108 11.61 -4.98 10.66
C MET A 108 10.57 -3.96 10.19
N LEU A 109 9.31 -4.08 10.63
CA LEU A 109 8.24 -3.13 10.28
C LEU A 109 8.55 -1.69 10.74
N ASN A 110 9.10 -1.54 11.95
CA ASN A 110 9.51 -0.23 12.46
C ASN A 110 10.76 0.32 11.73
N LEU A 111 11.59 -0.56 11.17
CA LEU A 111 12.75 -0.17 10.38
C LEU A 111 12.39 0.29 8.97
N ILE A 112 11.25 -0.12 8.40
CA ILE A 112 10.82 0.27 7.04
C ILE A 112 10.83 1.79 6.82
N PRO A 113 10.20 2.63 7.68
CA PRO A 113 10.25 4.08 7.50
C PRO A 113 11.66 4.66 7.65
N ALA A 114 12.47 4.11 8.56
CA ALA A 114 13.87 4.54 8.74
C ALA A 114 14.74 4.17 7.53
N PHE A 115 14.58 2.97 6.98
CA PHE A 115 15.32 2.51 5.81
C PHE A 115 14.92 3.28 4.55
N THR A 116 13.63 3.57 4.39
CA THR A 116 13.10 4.39 3.30
C THR A 116 13.67 5.81 3.35
N PHE A 117 13.84 6.38 4.54
CA PHE A 117 14.48 7.68 4.73
C PHE A 117 15.97 7.66 4.32
N ILE A 118 16.72 6.63 4.74
CA ILE A 118 18.13 6.47 4.35
C ILE A 118 18.27 6.33 2.83
N LEU A 119 17.45 5.49 2.19
CA LEU A 119 17.41 5.36 0.73
C LEU A 119 17.08 6.68 0.04
N ALA A 120 16.12 7.45 0.56
CA ALA A 120 15.75 8.75 0.01
C ALA A 120 16.89 9.78 0.08
N ILE A 121 17.72 9.73 1.14
CA ILE A 121 18.94 10.54 1.28
C ILE A 121 19.97 10.12 0.23
N ILE A 122 20.25 8.82 0.11
CA ILE A 122 21.26 8.28 -0.82
C ILE A 122 20.88 8.59 -2.28
N PHE A 123 19.62 8.38 -2.66
CA PHE A 123 19.11 8.68 -4.00
C PHE A 123 18.84 10.18 -4.24
N ARG A 124 19.08 11.04 -3.25
CA ARG A 124 18.91 12.50 -3.33
C ARG A 124 17.52 12.93 -3.82
N PHE A 125 16.46 12.24 -3.38
CA PHE A 125 15.06 12.65 -3.56
C PHE A 125 14.73 13.80 -2.59
N HIS A 126 15.40 14.95 -2.80
CA HIS A 126 15.42 16.09 -1.88
C HIS A 126 14.02 16.63 -1.52
N SER A 127 13.07 16.53 -2.45
CA SER A 127 11.70 17.05 -2.27
C SER A 127 10.83 16.19 -1.34
N LEU A 128 11.03 14.86 -1.30
CA LEU A 128 10.24 13.97 -0.44
C LEU A 128 10.73 13.99 1.01
N LEU A 129 12.05 14.10 1.19
CA LEU A 129 12.69 14.19 2.50
C LEU A 129 12.23 15.44 3.26
N LEU A 130 12.20 16.59 2.59
CA LEU A 130 11.81 17.87 3.19
C LEU A 130 10.33 17.87 3.62
N CYS A 131 9.43 17.37 2.78
CA CYS A 131 8.01 17.28 3.08
C CYS A 131 7.71 16.32 4.25
N LEU A 132 8.44 15.20 4.32
CA LEU A 132 8.29 14.22 5.40
C LEU A 132 8.86 14.77 6.71
N ILE A 133 10.00 15.46 6.70
CA ILE A 133 10.57 16.13 7.88
C ILE A 133 9.63 17.21 8.43
N ILE A 134 9.04 18.06 7.57
CA ILE A 134 8.09 19.10 8.01
C ILE A 134 6.83 18.48 8.63
N LYS A 135 6.28 17.42 8.02
CA LYS A 135 5.12 16.70 8.60
C LYS A 135 5.45 16.06 9.94
N LEU A 136 6.64 15.48 10.09
CA LEU A 136 7.07 14.81 11.32
C LEU A 136 7.39 15.81 12.44
N ILE A 137 7.96 16.96 12.12
CA ILE A 137 8.16 18.06 13.08
C ILE A 137 6.81 18.59 13.55
N ARG A 138 5.86 18.80 12.63
CA ARG A 138 4.52 19.29 12.97
C ARG A 138 3.73 18.30 13.83
N ILE A 139 3.79 17.01 13.52
CA ILE A 139 3.17 15.96 14.34
C ILE A 139 3.80 15.87 15.73
N ARG A 140 5.12 16.07 15.85
CA ARG A 140 5.81 16.10 17.14
C ARG A 140 5.41 17.32 17.97
N GLU A 141 5.30 18.49 17.36
CA GLU A 141 4.90 19.73 18.04
C GLU A 141 3.46 19.67 18.56
N GLU A 142 2.54 19.10 17.79
CA GLU A 142 1.13 18.93 18.21
C GLU A 142 0.95 17.84 19.28
N ASN A 143 1.84 16.85 19.37
CA ASN A 143 1.85 15.88 20.48
C ASN A 143 2.57 16.40 21.75
N LEU A 144 3.25 17.55 21.69
CA LEU A 144 3.90 18.18 22.84
C LEU A 144 3.05 19.30 23.47
N LEU A 145 1.97 19.70 22.80
CA LEU A 145 1.01 20.72 23.24
C LEU A 145 -0.32 20.13 23.77
N VAL A 146 -0.39 18.79 23.91
CA VAL A 146 -1.45 18.03 24.59
C VAL A 146 -0.83 17.28 25.76
#